data_AF-A0A931XFJ5-F1
#
_entry.id   AF-A0A931XFJ5-F1
#
_cell.length_a   1.000
_cell.length_b   1.000
_cell.length_c   1.000
_cell.angle_alpha   90.00
_cell.angle_beta   90.00
_cell.angle_gamma   90.00
#
_symmetry.space_group_name_H-M   'P 1'
#
loop_
_entity.id
_entity.type
_entity.pdbx_description
1 polymer ?
#
loop_
_entity_poly.entity_id
_entity_poly.type
_entity_poly.pdbx_seq_one_letter_code
_entity_poly.pdbx_strand_id
1 'polypeptide(L)'
;MHLIKKYSAMNLSHFSVLVKKYSVTSLFFILGIVMLIIGASSSQDATYFIASLMVLIAGFLSLLFSAGFFKSSIGKLIGYVAGLSAVICIFLSWKSVKDTSKHNELYKFSVELVKENLSVVRLAQKAYKDKFGVYAPSWDKLEEFIKTGTVPEVQAQGFVPTRKLTPEESKFIYKDNRPIDNNMTEWEAYQLSRHPNLYPEFKDFKRDTVQINFFDKQFNNATYLQRRKKLNFGEFNPDSLRYVPYTGAREKFKMQTIDSIMIGTDKVSVLEVKGKLPFAEVHGSKKREEISFGSLTLPDLSGSWE
;
A
#
# COMPACT_ATOMS: atom_id res chain seq x y z
N MET A 1 82.20 26.31 -6.76
CA MET A 1 80.92 25.96 -7.41
C MET A 1 80.43 24.53 -7.12
N HIS A 2 81.32 23.56 -6.88
CA HIS A 2 80.94 22.15 -6.63
C HIS A 2 80.32 21.86 -5.24
N LEU A 3 80.65 22.65 -4.21
CA LEU A 3 80.13 22.51 -2.84
C LEU A 3 78.69 23.04 -2.69
N ILE A 4 78.33 24.12 -3.39
CA ILE A 4 76.98 24.72 -3.37
C ILE A 4 75.96 23.80 -4.02
N LYS A 5 76.33 23.12 -5.12
CA LYS A 5 75.48 22.13 -5.81
C LYS A 5 75.23 20.89 -4.94
N LYS A 6 76.21 20.47 -4.15
CA LYS A 6 76.10 19.30 -3.24
C LYS A 6 75.22 19.62 -2.01
N TYR A 7 75.34 20.81 -1.43
CA TYR A 7 74.46 21.28 -0.35
C TYR A 7 73.02 21.49 -0.80
N SER A 8 72.82 22.06 -1.99
CA SER A 8 71.49 22.23 -2.61
C SER A 8 70.82 20.89 -2.92
N ALA A 9 71.57 19.92 -3.48
CA ALA A 9 71.07 18.57 -3.75
C ALA A 9 70.74 17.77 -2.48
N MET A 10 71.50 17.96 -1.39
CA MET A 10 71.27 17.31 -0.09
C MET A 10 70.03 17.87 0.63
N ASN A 11 69.74 19.17 0.51
CA ASN A 11 68.49 19.75 1.03
C ASN A 11 67.27 19.34 0.20
N LEU A 12 67.40 19.22 -1.12
CA LEU A 12 66.31 18.79 -2.00
C LEU A 12 65.92 17.32 -1.75
N SER A 13 66.89 16.45 -1.44
CA SER A 13 66.63 15.05 -1.10
C SER A 13 65.95 14.90 0.26
N HIS A 14 66.40 15.63 1.29
CA HIS A 14 65.75 15.66 2.60
C HIS A 14 64.32 16.22 2.54
N PHE A 15 64.11 17.28 1.77
CA PHE A 15 62.78 17.84 1.53
C PHE A 15 61.86 16.83 0.81
N SER A 16 62.36 16.14 -0.22
CA SER A 16 61.61 15.10 -0.93
C SER A 16 61.17 13.96 0.00
N VAL A 17 62.04 13.55 0.93
CA VAL A 17 61.73 12.50 1.93
C VAL A 17 60.65 12.97 2.91
N LEU A 18 60.71 14.22 3.38
CA LEU A 18 59.68 14.79 4.26
C LEU A 18 58.33 14.92 3.55
N VAL A 19 58.32 15.41 2.31
CA VAL A 19 57.09 15.51 1.50
C VAL A 19 56.47 14.13 1.32
N LYS A 20 57.26 13.10 0.95
CA LYS A 20 56.73 11.73 0.81
C LYS A 20 56.19 11.15 2.12
N LYS A 21 56.75 11.53 3.26
CA LYS A 21 56.37 11.03 4.58
C LYS A 21 55.06 11.64 5.13
N TYR A 22 54.79 12.92 4.84
CA TYR A 22 53.65 13.65 5.41
C TYR A 22 52.59 14.09 4.38
N SER A 23 52.86 14.00 3.07
CA SER A 23 51.97 14.55 2.04
C SER A 23 50.54 14.03 2.14
N VAL A 24 50.37 12.71 2.25
CA VAL A 24 49.04 12.07 2.31
C VAL A 24 48.31 12.46 3.60
N THR A 25 48.99 12.43 4.74
CA THR A 25 48.38 12.72 6.05
C THR A 25 48.02 14.20 6.21
N SER A 26 48.85 15.10 5.69
CA SER A 26 48.57 16.54 5.67
C SER A 26 47.38 16.86 4.77
N LEU A 27 47.23 16.17 3.64
CA LEU A 27 46.07 16.35 2.75
C LEU A 27 44.76 16.00 3.46
N PHE A 28 44.70 14.87 4.17
CA PHE A 28 43.52 14.47 4.93
C PHE A 28 43.20 15.44 6.08
N PHE A 29 44.22 15.96 6.76
CA PHE A 29 44.02 16.96 7.80
C PHE A 29 43.45 18.27 7.25
N ILE A 30 44.01 18.77 6.14
CA ILE A 30 43.52 19.97 5.45
C ILE A 30 42.08 19.75 4.96
N LEU A 31 41.78 18.58 4.39
CA LEU A 31 40.44 18.21 3.95
C LEU A 31 39.44 18.27 5.11
N GLY A 32 39.80 17.74 6.28
CA GLY A 32 38.96 17.81 7.49
C GLY A 32 38.67 19.26 7.92
N ILE A 33 39.67 20.15 7.86
CA ILE A 33 39.49 21.58 8.16
C ILE A 33 38.52 22.22 7.16
N VAL A 34 38.70 21.96 5.86
CA VAL A 34 37.84 22.49 4.80
C VAL A 34 36.40 22.02 4.98
N MET A 35 36.19 20.72 5.25
CA MET A 35 34.85 20.18 5.50
C MET A 35 34.18 20.82 6.71
N LEU A 36 34.93 21.09 7.79
CA LEU A 36 34.41 21.72 9.00
C LEU A 36 34.02 23.19 8.74
N ILE A 37 34.83 23.94 7.98
CA ILE A 37 34.50 25.31 7.56
C ILE A 37 33.22 25.32 6.73
N ILE A 38 33.10 24.42 5.75
CA ILE A 38 31.89 24.28 4.92
C ILE A 38 30.66 23.94 5.78
N GLY A 39 30.82 23.03 6.74
CA GLY A 39 29.75 22.61 7.65
C GLY A 39 29.32 23.69 8.64
N ALA A 40 30.22 24.59 9.02
CA ALA A 40 29.91 25.73 9.89
C ALA A 40 29.29 26.91 9.14
N SER A 41 29.64 27.10 7.86
CA SER A 41 29.13 28.19 7.02
C SER A 41 27.83 27.85 6.29
N SER A 42 27.51 26.56 6.15
CA SER A 42 26.29 26.08 5.51
C SER A 42 25.35 25.53 6.58
N SER A 43 24.05 25.79 6.51
CA SER A 43 23.02 25.25 7.43
C SER A 43 22.82 23.73 7.27
N GLN A 44 23.89 22.94 7.32
CA GLN A 44 23.89 21.50 7.11
C GLN A 44 23.57 20.72 8.39
N ASP A 45 23.15 19.47 8.20
CA ASP A 45 22.74 18.53 9.24
C ASP A 45 23.87 18.25 10.25
N ALA A 46 23.50 17.99 11.52
CA ALA A 46 24.42 17.71 12.62
C ALA A 46 25.33 16.49 12.34
N THR A 47 24.86 15.56 11.51
CA THR A 47 25.62 14.39 11.04
C THR A 47 26.83 14.79 10.19
N TYR A 48 26.71 15.81 9.34
CA TYR A 48 27.84 16.31 8.53
C TYR A 48 28.90 16.96 9.42
N PHE A 49 28.50 17.73 10.43
CA PHE A 49 29.43 18.33 11.38
C PHE A 49 30.23 17.27 12.15
N ILE A 50 29.54 16.26 12.70
CA ILE A 50 30.18 15.13 13.40
C ILE A 50 31.15 14.38 12.48
N ALA A 51 30.76 14.11 11.23
CA ALA A 51 31.62 13.45 10.25
C ALA A 51 32.87 14.27 9.94
N SER A 52 32.73 15.58 9.72
CA SER A 52 33.86 16.49 9.45
C SER A 52 34.87 16.53 10.61
N LEU A 53 34.36 16.52 11.85
CA LEU A 53 35.19 16.47 13.06
C LEU A 53 35.94 15.14 13.17
N MET A 54 35.29 14.01 12.85
CA MET A 54 35.93 12.70 12.83
C MET A 54 37.06 12.62 11.79
N VAL A 55 36.85 13.17 10.59
CA VAL A 55 37.87 13.23 9.53
C VAL A 55 39.06 14.09 9.97
N LEU A 56 38.81 15.22 10.62
CA LEU A 56 39.84 16.09 11.16
C LEU A 56 40.69 15.39 12.24
N ILE A 57 40.02 14.72 13.19
CA ILE A 57 40.69 13.95 14.26
C ILE A 57 41.53 12.81 13.65
N ALA A 58 41.00 12.09 12.66
CA ALA A 58 41.72 11.04 11.97
C ALA A 58 42.96 11.57 11.23
N GLY A 59 42.84 12.70 10.53
CA GLY A 59 43.97 13.37 9.87
C GLY A 59 45.05 13.83 10.86
N PHE A 60 44.64 14.39 12.00
CA PHE A 60 45.54 14.83 13.07
C PHE A 60 46.29 13.65 13.71
N LEU A 61 45.57 12.59 14.06
CA LEU A 61 46.17 11.36 14.61
C LEU A 61 47.15 10.73 13.61
N SER A 62 46.84 10.76 12.32
CA SER A 62 47.70 10.26 11.26
C SER A 62 48.99 11.07 11.12
N LEU A 63 48.92 12.40 11.28
CA LEU A 63 50.10 13.28 11.35
C LEU A 63 50.97 12.99 12.57
N LEU A 64 50.37 12.83 13.76
CA LEU A 64 51.09 12.49 14.99
C LEU A 64 51.79 11.13 14.89
N PHE A 65 51.17 10.16 14.22
CA PHE A 65 51.77 8.86 13.95
C PHE A 65 52.97 8.98 12.99
N SER A 66 52.82 9.73 11.90
CA SER A 66 53.93 9.99 10.96
C SER A 66 55.07 10.77 11.62
N ALA A 67 54.76 11.69 12.53
CA ALA A 67 55.72 12.47 13.30
C ALA A 67 56.50 11.66 14.35
N GLY A 68 56.11 10.39 14.60
CA GLY A 68 56.82 9.49 15.50
C GLY A 68 56.53 9.72 16.97
N PHE A 69 55.50 10.52 17.31
CA PHE A 69 55.10 10.74 18.70
C PHE A 69 54.53 9.48 19.37
N PHE A 70 54.02 8.52 18.59
CA PHE A 70 53.44 7.29 19.10
C PHE A 70 54.34 6.06 18.90
N LYS A 71 54.45 5.23 19.95
CA LYS A 71 55.06 3.90 19.85
C LYS A 71 54.17 3.00 18.97
N SER A 72 54.79 2.16 18.14
CA SER A 72 54.08 1.26 17.19
C SER A 72 52.95 0.43 17.83
N SER A 73 53.08 0.05 19.09
CA SER A 73 52.05 -0.69 19.85
C SER A 73 50.73 0.09 20.02
N ILE A 74 50.79 1.42 20.20
CA ILE A 74 49.61 2.28 20.38
C ILE A 74 48.83 2.37 19.06
N GLY A 75 49.55 2.50 17.93
CA GLY A 75 48.93 2.50 16.60
C GLY A 75 48.19 1.20 16.28
N LYS A 76 48.77 0.04 16.66
CA LYS A 76 48.10 -1.26 16.50
C LYS A 76 46.82 -1.36 17.34
N LEU A 77 46.85 -0.92 18.60
CA LEU A 77 45.68 -0.93 19.48
C LEU A 77 44.55 -0.07 18.92
N ILE A 78 44.85 1.17 18.51
CA ILE A 78 43.87 2.08 17.90
C ILE A 78 43.31 1.46 16.61
N GLY A 79 44.16 0.87 15.77
CA GLY A 79 43.75 0.17 14.55
C GLY A 79 42.78 -1.00 14.82
N TYR A 80 43.04 -1.82 15.85
CA TYR A 80 42.14 -2.91 16.24
C TYR A 80 40.79 -2.39 16.75
N VAL A 81 40.79 -1.35 17.59
CA VAL A 81 39.55 -0.74 18.12
C VAL A 81 38.73 -0.13 16.98
N ALA A 82 39.38 0.60 16.07
CA ALA A 82 38.73 1.19 14.90
C ALA A 82 38.20 0.13 13.93
N GLY A 83 38.94 -0.97 13.72
CA GLY A 83 38.48 -2.09 12.92
C GLY A 83 37.26 -2.77 13.52
N LEU A 84 37.27 -3.02 14.84
CA LEU A 84 36.14 -3.62 15.55
C LEU A 84 34.90 -2.70 15.53
N SER A 85 35.07 -1.40 15.76
CA SER A 85 33.96 -0.44 15.68
C SER A 85 33.38 -0.35 14.28
N ALA A 86 34.21 -0.42 13.23
CA ALA A 86 33.74 -0.45 11.84
C ALA A 86 32.86 -1.68 11.57
N VAL A 87 33.26 -2.88 12.04
CA VAL A 87 32.46 -4.10 11.90
C VAL A 87 31.12 -3.99 12.64
N ILE A 88 31.11 -3.44 13.86
CA ILE A 88 29.89 -3.20 14.64
C ILE A 88 28.97 -2.22 13.90
N CYS A 89 29.51 -1.11 13.39
CA CYS A 89 28.76 -0.12 12.63
C CYS A 89 28.12 -0.73 11.37
N ILE A 90 28.84 -1.58 10.63
CA ILE A 90 28.31 -2.30 9.47
C ILE A 90 27.12 -3.18 9.88
N PHE A 91 27.26 -3.95 10.97
CA PHE A 91 26.18 -4.81 11.47
C PHE A 91 24.95 -4.01 11.92
N LEU A 92 25.14 -2.94 12.69
CA LEU A 92 24.06 -2.08 13.16
C LEU A 92 23.35 -1.38 11.99
N SER A 93 24.11 -0.90 11.00
CA SER A 93 23.57 -0.29 9.79
C SER A 93 22.72 -1.28 8.99
N TRP A 94 23.24 -2.49 8.75
CA TRP A 94 22.49 -3.53 8.05
C TRP A 94 21.20 -3.91 8.78
N LYS A 95 21.26 -4.08 10.11
CA LYS A 95 20.09 -4.33 10.95
C LYS A 95 19.06 -3.19 10.86
N SER A 96 19.50 -1.94 10.99
CA SER A 96 18.63 -0.77 10.94
C SER A 96 17.90 -0.64 9.60
N VAL A 97 18.61 -0.87 8.49
CA VAL A 97 18.02 -0.85 7.14
C VAL A 97 17.02 -1.98 6.97
N LYS A 98 17.37 -3.20 7.40
CA LYS A 98 16.48 -4.36 7.33
C LYS A 98 15.20 -4.16 8.15
N ASP A 99 15.32 -3.63 9.37
CA ASP A 99 14.18 -3.38 10.25
C ASP A 99 13.27 -2.29 9.66
N THR A 100 13.85 -1.22 9.12
CA THR A 100 13.08 -0.15 8.45
C THR A 100 12.38 -0.64 7.19
N SER A 101 13.06 -1.44 6.36
CA SER A 101 12.47 -2.04 5.15
C SER A 101 11.30 -2.95 5.51
N LYS A 102 11.50 -3.83 6.50
CA LYS A 102 10.46 -4.74 6.97
C LYS A 102 9.25 -3.97 7.55
N HIS A 103 9.49 -2.89 8.29
CA HIS A 103 8.42 -2.03 8.79
C HIS A 103 7.63 -1.41 7.65
N ASN A 104 8.30 -0.88 6.63
CA ASN A 104 7.65 -0.28 5.47
C ASN A 104 6.82 -1.30 4.67
N GLU A 105 7.34 -2.52 4.50
CA GLU A 105 6.61 -3.63 3.86
C GLU A 105 5.36 -4.03 4.67
N LEU A 106 5.51 -4.21 5.98
CA LEU A 106 4.40 -4.55 6.88
C LEU A 106 3.35 -3.42 6.93
N TYR A 107 3.79 -2.17 6.97
CA TYR A 107 2.92 -1.01 6.92
C TYR A 107 2.08 -1.02 5.64
N LYS A 108 2.73 -1.05 4.47
CA LYS A 108 2.05 -1.07 3.16
C LYS A 108 1.07 -2.24 3.06
N PHE A 109 1.52 -3.44 3.40
CA PHE A 109 0.67 -4.64 3.38
C PHE A 109 -0.55 -4.49 4.29
N SER A 110 -0.35 -4.00 5.52
CA SER A 110 -1.43 -3.82 6.48
C SER A 110 -2.45 -2.78 6.03
N VAL A 111 -1.98 -1.69 5.41
CA VAL A 111 -2.82 -0.62 4.87
C VAL A 111 -3.66 -1.15 3.72
N GLU A 112 -3.07 -1.89 2.78
CA GLU A 112 -3.81 -2.50 1.67
C GLU A 112 -4.86 -3.50 2.17
N LEU A 113 -4.52 -4.33 3.16
CA LEU A 113 -5.46 -5.28 3.76
C LEU A 113 -6.60 -4.56 4.51
N VAL A 114 -6.32 -3.47 5.22
CA VAL A 114 -7.36 -2.65 5.87
C VAL A 114 -8.27 -2.02 4.83
N LYS A 115 -7.72 -1.41 3.77
CA LYS A 115 -8.51 -0.82 2.67
C LYS A 115 -9.41 -1.86 2.01
N GLU A 116 -8.89 -3.05 1.77
CA GLU A 116 -9.65 -4.17 1.22
C GLU A 116 -10.81 -4.57 2.15
N ASN A 117 -10.54 -4.79 3.43
CA ASN A 117 -11.57 -5.15 4.40
C ASN A 117 -12.65 -4.07 4.53
N LEU A 118 -12.27 -2.79 4.59
CA LEU A 118 -13.23 -1.69 4.63
C LEU A 118 -14.03 -1.56 3.33
N SER A 119 -13.42 -1.83 2.17
CA SER A 119 -14.13 -1.86 0.88
C SER A 119 -15.17 -2.98 0.84
N VAL A 120 -14.83 -4.15 1.41
CA VAL A 120 -15.77 -5.26 1.58
C VAL A 120 -16.93 -4.88 2.52
N VAL A 121 -16.64 -4.24 3.66
CA VAL A 121 -17.67 -3.75 4.60
C VAL A 121 -18.58 -2.74 3.91
N ARG A 122 -18.02 -1.80 3.15
CA ARG A 122 -18.78 -0.81 2.37
C ARG A 122 -19.72 -1.48 1.36
N LEU A 123 -19.21 -2.47 0.63
CA LEU A 123 -20.01 -3.21 -0.35
C LEU A 123 -21.15 -3.99 0.33
N ALA A 124 -20.86 -4.68 1.43
CA ALA A 124 -21.86 -5.41 2.21
C ALA A 124 -22.93 -4.47 2.78
N GLN A 125 -22.54 -3.31 3.29
CA GLN A 125 -23.46 -2.28 3.79
C GLN A 125 -24.35 -1.71 2.68
N LYS A 126 -23.80 -1.48 1.48
CA LYS A 126 -24.59 -1.07 0.31
C LYS A 126 -25.61 -2.14 -0.07
N ALA A 127 -25.18 -3.39 -0.19
CA ALA A 127 -26.07 -4.51 -0.51
C ALA A 127 -27.16 -4.72 0.57
N TYR A 128 -26.82 -4.51 1.85
CA TYR A 128 -27.78 -4.56 2.95
C TYR A 128 -28.81 -3.43 2.82
N LYS A 129 -28.36 -2.19 2.56
CA LYS A 129 -29.25 -1.04 2.35
C LYS A 129 -30.15 -1.21 1.14
N ASP A 130 -29.64 -1.75 0.03
CA ASP A 130 -30.44 -2.01 -1.17
C ASP A 130 -31.56 -3.02 -0.89
N LYS A 131 -31.36 -3.95 0.07
CA LYS A 131 -32.35 -4.96 0.45
C LYS A 131 -33.33 -4.49 1.53
N PHE A 132 -32.85 -3.78 2.55
CA PHE A 132 -33.62 -3.45 3.75
C PHE A 132 -33.98 -1.96 3.86
N GLY A 133 -33.50 -1.11 2.96
CA GLY A 133 -33.72 0.34 2.94
C GLY A 133 -32.81 1.15 3.88
N VAL A 134 -32.17 0.51 4.86
CA VAL A 134 -31.28 1.13 5.86
C VAL A 134 -29.95 0.38 5.96
N TYR A 135 -28.91 1.01 6.49
CA TYR A 135 -27.62 0.34 6.76
C TYR A 135 -27.73 -0.64 7.94
N ALA A 136 -26.86 -1.66 7.99
CA ALA A 136 -26.83 -2.60 9.08
C ALA A 136 -26.35 -1.92 10.38
N PRO A 137 -27.14 -1.95 11.47
CA PRO A 137 -26.88 -1.16 12.67
C PRO A 137 -25.78 -1.73 13.57
N SER A 138 -25.47 -3.01 13.43
CA SER A 138 -24.45 -3.70 14.22
C SER A 138 -23.63 -4.64 13.36
N TRP A 139 -22.41 -4.91 13.81
CA TRP A 139 -21.51 -5.85 13.16
C TRP A 139 -22.11 -7.25 13.08
N ASP A 140 -22.86 -7.70 14.10
CA ASP A 140 -23.50 -9.02 14.10
C ASP A 140 -24.52 -9.14 12.95
N LYS A 141 -25.31 -8.09 12.71
CA LYS A 141 -26.29 -8.07 11.61
C LYS A 141 -25.62 -8.02 10.24
N LEU A 142 -24.51 -7.29 10.13
CA LEU A 142 -23.73 -7.25 8.90
C LEU A 142 -23.06 -8.60 8.61
N GLU A 143 -22.45 -9.23 9.63
CA GLU A 143 -21.81 -10.55 9.52
C GLU A 143 -22.83 -11.64 9.17
N GLU A 144 -24.01 -11.62 9.80
CA GLU A 144 -25.14 -12.49 9.46
C GLU A 144 -25.51 -12.35 7.98
N PHE A 145 -25.70 -11.11 7.50
CA PHE A 145 -26.02 -10.84 6.10
C PHE A 145 -24.89 -11.27 5.15
N ILE A 146 -23.63 -11.06 5.50
CA ILE A 146 -22.51 -11.49 4.67
C ILE A 146 -22.51 -13.01 4.50
N LYS A 147 -22.83 -13.78 5.55
CA LYS A 147 -22.81 -15.25 5.51
C LYS A 147 -24.03 -15.87 4.81
N THR A 148 -25.22 -15.36 5.10
CA THR A 148 -26.50 -16.01 4.71
C THR A 148 -27.36 -15.15 3.80
N GLY A 149 -27.03 -13.86 3.64
CA GLY A 149 -27.80 -12.92 2.85
C GLY A 149 -27.78 -13.25 1.36
N THR A 150 -28.88 -12.96 0.69
CA THR A 150 -29.01 -13.04 -0.76
C THR A 150 -29.11 -11.66 -1.39
N VAL A 151 -28.59 -11.53 -2.60
CA VAL A 151 -28.70 -10.35 -3.46
C VAL A 151 -29.29 -10.73 -4.82
N PRO A 152 -30.04 -9.83 -5.46
CA PRO A 152 -30.50 -10.04 -6.82
C PRO A 152 -29.31 -10.08 -7.78
N GLU A 153 -29.31 -11.06 -8.67
CA GLU A 153 -28.42 -11.13 -9.82
C GLU A 153 -29.24 -11.29 -11.10
N VAL A 154 -29.02 -10.37 -12.03
CA VAL A 154 -29.63 -10.41 -13.35
C VAL A 154 -28.88 -11.44 -14.18
N GLN A 155 -29.55 -12.54 -14.52
CA GLN A 155 -29.04 -13.53 -15.45
C GLN A 155 -29.51 -13.18 -16.86
N ALA A 156 -28.56 -12.73 -17.68
CA ALA A 156 -28.73 -12.56 -19.11
C ALA A 156 -28.00 -13.70 -19.83
N GLN A 157 -28.74 -14.71 -20.27
CA GLN A 157 -28.22 -15.85 -21.04
C GLN A 157 -28.86 -15.89 -22.42
N GLY A 158 -28.15 -16.40 -23.43
CA GLY A 158 -28.61 -16.44 -24.81
C GLY A 158 -28.45 -15.10 -25.55
N PHE A 159 -28.52 -15.17 -26.88
CA PHE A 159 -28.36 -14.03 -27.78
C PHE A 159 -29.68 -13.70 -28.48
N VAL A 160 -29.85 -12.45 -28.88
CA VAL A 160 -30.95 -12.02 -29.75
C VAL A 160 -30.52 -12.27 -31.20
N PRO A 161 -31.23 -13.10 -31.99
CA PRO A 161 -30.89 -13.35 -33.38
C PRO A 161 -30.92 -12.07 -34.22
N THR A 162 -29.97 -11.93 -35.14
CA THR A 162 -29.89 -10.79 -36.08
C THR A 162 -30.84 -10.95 -37.28
N ARG A 163 -31.89 -11.75 -37.14
CA ARG A 163 -32.92 -11.97 -38.17
C ARG A 163 -34.21 -11.23 -37.80
N LYS A 164 -35.06 -11.04 -38.80
CA LYS A 164 -36.43 -10.57 -38.62
C LYS A 164 -37.31 -11.66 -37.99
N LEU A 165 -38.41 -11.26 -37.37
CA LEU A 165 -39.45 -12.19 -36.94
C LEU A 165 -40.03 -12.93 -38.14
N THR A 166 -40.39 -14.20 -37.97
CA THR A 166 -41.23 -14.89 -38.95
C THR A 166 -42.69 -14.41 -38.80
N PRO A 167 -43.53 -14.54 -39.84
CA PRO A 167 -44.95 -14.22 -39.73
C PRO A 167 -45.66 -14.97 -38.58
N GLU A 168 -45.24 -16.21 -38.32
CA GLU A 168 -45.76 -17.04 -37.22
C GLU A 168 -45.36 -16.49 -35.85
N GLU A 169 -44.09 -16.11 -35.67
CA GLU A 169 -43.57 -15.48 -34.45
C GLU A 169 -44.23 -14.12 -34.19
N SER A 170 -44.37 -13.30 -35.23
CA SER A 170 -45.01 -11.99 -35.13
C SER A 170 -46.48 -12.14 -34.70
N LYS A 171 -47.21 -13.08 -35.32
CA LYS A 171 -48.59 -13.39 -34.95
C LYS A 171 -48.70 -13.91 -33.51
N PHE A 172 -47.71 -14.65 -33.03
CA PHE A 172 -47.66 -15.10 -31.64
C PHE A 172 -47.50 -13.94 -30.65
N ILE A 173 -46.54 -13.04 -30.90
CA ILE A 173 -46.21 -11.93 -30.00
C ILE A 173 -47.29 -10.83 -30.03
N TYR A 174 -47.68 -10.39 -31.22
CA TYR A 174 -48.49 -9.19 -31.42
C TYR A 174 -49.95 -9.47 -31.73
N LYS A 175 -50.28 -10.66 -32.24
CA LYS A 175 -51.64 -11.07 -32.65
C LYS A 175 -52.29 -10.14 -33.67
N ASP A 176 -51.49 -9.40 -34.44
CA ASP A 176 -51.90 -8.49 -35.49
C ASP A 176 -51.06 -8.67 -36.76
N ASN A 177 -51.40 -7.91 -37.82
CA ASN A 177 -50.68 -7.92 -39.11
C ASN A 177 -49.78 -6.68 -39.25
N ARG A 178 -48.94 -6.39 -38.26
CA ARG A 178 -47.97 -5.30 -38.36
C ARG A 178 -46.81 -5.64 -39.33
N PRO A 179 -46.21 -4.63 -39.98
CA PRO A 179 -45.00 -4.83 -40.79
C PRO A 179 -43.83 -5.38 -39.97
N ILE A 180 -43.06 -6.30 -40.55
CA ILE A 180 -41.86 -6.92 -39.94
C ILE A 180 -40.61 -6.36 -40.60
N ASP A 181 -40.39 -5.06 -40.43
CA ASP A 181 -39.32 -4.36 -41.15
C ASP A 181 -37.97 -4.41 -40.42
N ASN A 182 -38.00 -4.61 -39.10
CA ASN A 182 -36.84 -4.56 -38.21
C ASN A 182 -36.37 -5.95 -37.76
N ASN A 183 -35.09 -6.02 -37.37
CA ASN A 183 -34.54 -7.19 -36.69
C ASN A 183 -35.19 -7.38 -35.32
N MET A 184 -35.16 -8.63 -34.85
CA MET A 184 -35.73 -9.00 -33.57
C MET A 184 -35.12 -8.20 -32.42
N THR A 185 -36.00 -7.72 -31.54
CA THR A 185 -35.66 -7.01 -30.31
C THR A 185 -35.48 -7.98 -29.15
N GLU A 186 -34.83 -7.51 -28.08
CA GLU A 186 -34.60 -8.32 -26.88
C GLU A 186 -35.90 -8.72 -26.17
N TRP A 187 -36.93 -7.86 -26.22
CA TRP A 187 -38.24 -8.17 -25.67
C TRP A 187 -38.96 -9.25 -26.50
N GLU A 188 -38.88 -9.19 -27.83
CA GLU A 188 -39.44 -10.22 -28.71
C GLU A 188 -38.76 -11.58 -28.49
N ALA A 189 -37.43 -11.59 -28.43
CA ALA A 189 -36.65 -12.80 -28.11
C ALA A 189 -37.04 -13.38 -26.74
N TYR A 190 -37.25 -12.52 -25.73
CA TYR A 190 -37.74 -12.94 -24.43
C TYR A 190 -39.13 -13.59 -24.51
N GLN A 191 -40.09 -13.00 -25.23
CA GLN A 191 -41.43 -13.60 -25.38
C GLN A 191 -41.36 -14.96 -26.10
N LEU A 192 -40.52 -15.09 -27.13
CA LEU A 192 -40.33 -16.35 -27.85
C LEU A 192 -39.67 -17.43 -26.98
N SER A 193 -38.74 -17.05 -26.10
CA SER A 193 -38.10 -17.98 -25.15
C SER A 193 -39.07 -18.62 -24.16
N ARG A 194 -40.20 -17.96 -23.88
CA ARG A 194 -41.23 -18.47 -22.95
C ARG A 194 -42.12 -19.54 -23.57
N HIS A 195 -42.05 -19.75 -24.89
CA HIS A 195 -42.79 -20.81 -25.55
C HIS A 195 -42.03 -22.14 -25.47
N PRO A 196 -42.56 -23.17 -24.77
CA PRO A 196 -41.89 -24.46 -24.72
C PRO A 196 -41.79 -25.05 -26.13
N ASN A 197 -40.59 -25.44 -26.54
CA ASN A 197 -40.32 -26.33 -27.69
C ASN A 197 -40.62 -25.83 -29.11
N LEU A 198 -40.95 -24.55 -29.32
CA LEU A 198 -41.23 -24.04 -30.68
C LEU A 198 -39.99 -23.45 -31.37
N TYR A 199 -39.03 -22.94 -30.60
CA TYR A 199 -37.85 -22.24 -31.13
C TYR A 199 -36.57 -22.69 -30.41
N PRO A 200 -35.81 -23.65 -30.99
CA PRO A 200 -34.61 -24.22 -30.36
C PRO A 200 -33.52 -23.19 -30.04
N GLU A 201 -33.41 -22.13 -30.84
CA GLU A 201 -32.42 -21.05 -30.66
C GLU A 201 -32.62 -20.23 -29.37
N PHE A 202 -33.82 -20.22 -28.80
CA PHE A 202 -34.12 -19.52 -27.54
C PHE A 202 -34.10 -20.42 -26.31
N LYS A 203 -33.69 -21.69 -26.44
CA LYS A 203 -33.70 -22.67 -25.33
C LYS A 203 -32.91 -22.18 -24.11
N ASP A 204 -31.77 -21.53 -24.34
CA ASP A 204 -30.90 -21.00 -23.28
C ASP A 204 -31.11 -19.49 -23.05
N PHE A 205 -32.12 -18.88 -23.67
CA PHE A 205 -32.42 -17.46 -23.52
C PHE A 205 -33.11 -17.20 -22.18
N LYS A 206 -32.45 -16.44 -21.30
CA LYS A 206 -32.98 -16.07 -19.99
C LYS A 206 -32.75 -14.60 -19.71
N ARG A 207 -33.76 -13.94 -19.15
CA ARG A 207 -33.74 -12.53 -18.71
C ARG A 207 -34.43 -12.42 -17.36
N ASP A 208 -33.95 -13.22 -16.41
CA ASP A 208 -34.54 -13.32 -15.09
C ASP A 208 -33.59 -12.80 -14.01
N THR A 209 -34.15 -12.30 -12.92
CA THR A 209 -33.39 -11.94 -11.73
C THR A 209 -33.54 -13.05 -10.71
N VAL A 210 -32.44 -13.71 -10.35
CA VAL A 210 -32.43 -14.75 -9.32
C VAL A 210 -31.78 -14.23 -8.05
N GLN A 211 -32.20 -14.77 -6.92
CA GLN A 211 -31.57 -14.49 -5.63
C GLN A 211 -30.39 -15.45 -5.45
N ILE A 212 -29.18 -14.91 -5.35
CA ILE A 212 -27.98 -15.70 -5.07
C ILE A 212 -27.35 -15.27 -3.76
N ASN A 213 -26.59 -16.17 -3.13
CA ASN A 213 -25.89 -15.88 -1.89
C ASN A 213 -24.83 -14.77 -2.11
N PHE A 214 -24.83 -13.76 -1.25
CA PHE A 214 -23.91 -12.62 -1.32
C PHE A 214 -22.46 -13.05 -1.17
N PHE A 215 -22.19 -13.97 -0.24
CA PHE A 215 -20.85 -14.50 0.01
C PHE A 215 -20.29 -15.15 -1.25
N ASP A 216 -21.07 -16.04 -1.86
CA ASP A 216 -20.63 -16.78 -3.05
C ASP A 216 -20.38 -15.82 -4.23
N LYS A 217 -21.28 -14.87 -4.45
CA LYS A 217 -21.14 -13.86 -5.50
C LYS A 217 -19.83 -13.08 -5.38
N GLN A 218 -19.52 -12.64 -4.17
CA GLN A 218 -18.47 -11.65 -3.95
C GLN A 218 -17.11 -12.29 -3.65
N PHE A 219 -17.08 -13.37 -2.87
CA PHE A 219 -15.85 -13.95 -2.34
C PHE A 219 -15.47 -15.29 -2.99
N ASN A 220 -16.42 -16.02 -3.57
CA ASN A 220 -16.17 -17.29 -4.25
C ASN A 220 -15.91 -17.14 -5.77
N ASN A 221 -15.76 -15.90 -6.24
CA ASN A 221 -15.37 -15.61 -7.62
C ASN A 221 -13.85 -15.80 -7.82
N ALA A 222 -13.46 -16.46 -8.92
CA ALA A 222 -12.08 -16.64 -9.34
C ALA A 222 -11.27 -15.33 -9.31
N THR A 223 -11.81 -14.21 -9.77
CA THR A 223 -11.12 -12.90 -9.74
C THR A 223 -10.76 -12.47 -8.33
N TYR A 224 -11.68 -12.65 -7.37
CA TYR A 224 -11.45 -12.30 -5.97
C TYR A 224 -10.35 -13.19 -5.36
N LEU A 225 -10.45 -14.50 -5.58
CA LEU A 225 -9.49 -15.49 -5.07
C LEU A 225 -8.09 -15.27 -5.65
N GLN A 226 -7.97 -15.03 -6.96
CA GLN A 226 -6.69 -14.75 -7.61
C GLN A 226 -6.06 -13.46 -7.10
N ARG A 227 -6.87 -12.41 -6.88
CA ARG A 227 -6.39 -11.14 -6.32
C ARG A 227 -5.88 -11.30 -4.89
N ARG A 228 -6.60 -12.00 -4.01
CA ARG A 228 -6.13 -12.29 -2.65
C ARG A 228 -4.85 -13.12 -2.65
N LYS A 229 -4.73 -14.11 -3.54
CA LYS A 229 -3.53 -14.93 -3.71
C LYS A 229 -2.34 -14.08 -4.18
N LYS A 230 -2.54 -13.19 -5.15
CA LYS A 230 -1.51 -12.26 -5.65
C LYS A 230 -1.01 -11.33 -4.55
N LEU A 231 -1.89 -10.86 -3.68
CA LEU A 231 -1.58 -9.96 -2.56
C LEU A 231 -1.14 -10.69 -1.28
N ASN A 232 -1.09 -12.03 -1.26
CA ASN A 232 -0.78 -12.84 -0.07
C ASN A 232 -1.69 -12.54 1.15
N PHE A 233 -2.96 -12.20 0.93
CA PHE A 233 -3.91 -11.88 2.01
C PHE A 233 -4.53 -13.11 2.72
N GLY A 234 -4.17 -14.32 2.28
CA GLY A 234 -4.75 -15.56 2.80
C GLY A 234 -6.25 -15.71 2.48
N GLU A 235 -6.87 -16.70 3.11
CA GLU A 235 -8.30 -16.96 2.98
C GLU A 235 -9.14 -15.86 3.64
N PHE A 236 -10.30 -15.58 3.05
CA PHE A 236 -11.21 -14.57 3.57
C PHE A 236 -12.10 -15.15 4.67
N ASN A 237 -12.22 -14.45 5.80
CA ASN A 237 -13.13 -14.81 6.88
C ASN A 237 -14.01 -13.60 7.26
N PRO A 238 -15.35 -13.69 7.12
CA PRO A 238 -16.29 -12.64 7.53
C PRO A 238 -16.13 -12.19 8.98
N ASP A 239 -15.84 -13.10 9.90
CA ASP A 239 -15.76 -12.80 11.35
C ASP A 239 -14.56 -11.90 11.69
N SER A 240 -13.58 -11.83 10.79
CA SER A 240 -12.41 -10.97 10.94
C SER A 240 -12.69 -9.52 10.57
N LEU A 241 -13.76 -9.22 9.81
CA LEU A 241 -14.01 -7.88 9.26
C LEU A 241 -14.23 -6.81 10.33
N ARG A 242 -14.76 -7.19 11.50
CA ARG A 242 -14.96 -6.29 12.63
C ARG A 242 -13.64 -5.77 13.20
N TYR A 243 -12.56 -6.52 13.02
CA TYR A 243 -11.28 -6.26 13.67
C TYR A 243 -10.29 -5.60 12.73
N VAL A 244 -9.46 -4.71 13.30
CA VAL A 244 -8.33 -4.15 12.58
C VAL A 244 -7.29 -5.28 12.39
N PRO A 245 -6.88 -5.59 11.14
CA PRO A 245 -5.82 -6.56 10.86
C PRO A 245 -4.55 -6.29 11.68
N TYR A 246 -3.76 -7.33 11.96
CA TYR A 246 -2.52 -7.26 12.76
C TYR A 246 -2.66 -6.82 14.22
N THR A 247 -3.87 -6.59 14.73
CA THR A 247 -4.09 -6.28 16.16
C THR A 247 -4.42 -7.51 17.02
N GLY A 248 -4.50 -8.70 16.42
CA GLY A 248 -4.85 -9.94 17.13
C GLY A 248 -6.26 -9.89 17.73
N ALA A 249 -7.23 -9.32 17.01
CA ALA A 249 -8.60 -9.10 17.46
C ALA A 249 -8.77 -8.18 18.70
N ARG A 250 -7.75 -7.39 19.03
CA ARG A 250 -7.79 -6.44 20.17
C ARG A 250 -8.48 -5.13 19.80
N GLU A 251 -8.36 -4.69 18.56
CA GLU A 251 -8.96 -3.44 18.08
C GLU A 251 -10.06 -3.72 17.07
N LYS A 252 -11.22 -3.09 17.28
CA LYS A 252 -12.40 -3.18 16.40
C LYS A 252 -12.60 -1.88 15.66
N PHE A 253 -13.06 -1.95 14.41
CA PHE A 253 -13.59 -0.80 13.72
C PHE A 253 -14.86 -0.30 14.41
N LYS A 254 -14.94 1.02 14.60
CA LYS A 254 -16.15 1.68 15.08
C LYS A 254 -17.09 1.86 13.91
N MET A 255 -18.30 1.31 14.03
CA MET A 255 -19.35 1.43 13.02
C MET A 255 -20.53 2.16 13.65
N GLN A 256 -21.03 3.19 12.98
CA GLN A 256 -22.18 3.98 13.41
C GLN A 256 -23.10 4.22 12.22
N THR A 257 -24.40 3.99 12.42
CA THR A 257 -25.44 4.23 11.41
C THR A 257 -26.49 5.18 11.96
N ILE A 258 -27.08 5.99 11.08
CA ILE A 258 -28.27 6.78 11.39
C ILE A 258 -29.28 6.52 10.29
N ASP A 259 -30.44 6.00 10.68
CA ASP A 259 -31.45 5.51 9.73
C ASP A 259 -32.12 6.63 8.94
N SER A 260 -32.20 7.83 9.53
CA SER A 260 -32.79 8.99 8.87
C SER A 260 -32.13 10.28 9.34
N ILE A 261 -31.44 10.94 8.41
CA ILE A 261 -31.10 12.36 8.49
C ILE A 261 -31.86 13.12 7.39
N MET A 262 -32.23 14.37 7.69
CA MET A 262 -32.87 15.25 6.72
C MET A 262 -31.81 15.98 5.91
N ILE A 263 -31.80 15.80 4.60
CA ILE A 263 -30.96 16.58 3.68
C ILE A 263 -31.87 17.23 2.64
N GLY A 264 -32.01 18.55 2.74
CA GLY A 264 -33.05 19.26 1.99
C GLY A 264 -34.43 18.77 2.41
N THR A 265 -35.14 18.12 1.47
CA THR A 265 -36.48 17.54 1.69
C THR A 265 -36.47 16.04 1.93
N ASP A 266 -35.36 15.37 1.66
CA ASP A 266 -35.29 13.91 1.61
C ASP A 266 -34.75 13.32 2.91
N LYS A 267 -35.30 12.17 3.29
CA LYS A 267 -34.81 11.35 4.40
C LYS A 267 -33.82 10.33 3.86
N VAL A 268 -32.58 10.41 4.32
CA VAL A 268 -31.52 9.51 3.86
C VAL A 268 -30.83 8.84 5.05
N SER A 269 -30.52 7.55 4.92
CA SER A 269 -29.70 6.83 5.91
C SER A 269 -28.22 7.03 5.63
N VAL A 270 -27.44 7.18 6.70
CA VAL A 270 -26.00 7.44 6.68
C VAL A 270 -25.23 6.45 7.55
N LEU A 271 -23.94 6.29 7.26
CA LEU A 271 -23.04 5.31 7.87
C LEU A 271 -21.65 5.92 7.96
N GLU A 272 -20.99 5.74 9.10
CA GLU A 272 -19.56 5.98 9.25
C GLU A 272 -18.90 4.73 9.84
N VAL A 273 -17.81 4.30 9.22
CA VAL A 273 -16.92 3.26 9.77
C VAL A 273 -15.52 3.83 9.89
N LYS A 274 -14.91 3.76 11.07
CA LYS A 274 -13.57 4.29 11.34
C LYS A 274 -12.73 3.41 12.25
N GLY A 275 -11.42 3.44 12.05
CA GLY A 275 -10.45 2.73 12.86
C GLY A 275 -9.05 3.28 12.69
N LYS A 276 -8.12 2.85 13.54
CA LYS A 276 -6.71 3.22 13.44
C LYS A 276 -5.95 2.15 12.68
N LEU A 277 -5.00 2.56 11.83
CA LEU A 277 -4.08 1.62 11.21
C LEU A 277 -3.25 0.89 12.28
N PRO A 278 -2.86 -0.37 12.05
CA PRO A 278 -2.14 -1.16 13.05
C PRO A 278 -0.70 -0.67 13.26
N PHE A 279 -0.07 -0.15 12.21
CA PHE A 279 1.29 0.39 12.24
C PHE A 279 1.27 1.89 11.90
N ALA A 280 2.23 2.64 12.45
CA ALA A 280 2.47 4.02 12.05
C ALA A 280 3.29 4.07 10.76
N GLU A 281 3.10 5.10 9.93
CA GLU A 281 3.86 5.30 8.70
C GLU A 281 5.36 5.39 8.97
N VAL A 282 5.75 6.17 9.98
CA VAL A 282 7.16 6.31 10.39
C VAL A 282 7.50 5.27 11.46
N HIS A 283 8.53 4.46 11.19
CA HIS A 283 9.06 3.49 12.15
C HIS A 283 9.45 4.18 13.47
N GLY A 284 8.89 3.70 14.58
CA GLY A 284 9.10 4.27 15.92
C GLY A 284 8.13 5.38 16.33
N SER A 285 7.27 5.86 15.43
CA SER A 285 6.20 6.80 15.79
C SER A 285 5.07 6.10 16.54
N LYS A 286 4.53 6.77 17.57
CA LYS A 286 3.31 6.33 18.28
C LYS A 286 2.03 6.82 17.62
N LYS A 287 2.12 7.76 16.67
CA LYS A 287 0.96 8.35 15.99
C LYS A 287 0.53 7.42 14.86
N ARG A 288 -0.54 6.68 15.09
CA ARG A 288 -1.19 5.83 14.09
C ARG A 288 -2.25 6.65 13.35
N GLU A 289 -2.22 6.58 12.03
CA GLU A 289 -3.21 7.21 11.17
C GLU A 289 -4.59 6.60 11.36
N GLU A 290 -5.62 7.43 11.22
CA GLU A 290 -7.01 7.00 11.21
C GLU A 290 -7.45 6.78 9.76
N ILE A 291 -8.22 5.73 9.54
CA ILE A 291 -8.79 5.38 8.25
C ILE A 291 -10.28 5.16 8.44
N SER A 292 -11.07 5.77 7.56
CA SER A 292 -12.53 5.74 7.66
C SER A 292 -13.18 5.73 6.28
N PHE A 293 -14.45 5.34 6.25
CA PHE A 293 -15.30 5.63 5.11
C PHE A 293 -16.70 6.02 5.55
N GLY A 294 -17.35 6.81 4.69
CA GLY A 294 -18.66 7.38 4.91
C GLY A 294 -18.66 8.52 5.93
N SER A 295 -19.85 9.07 6.15
CA SER A 295 -20.08 10.22 7.03
C SER A 295 -21.42 10.07 7.74
N LEU A 296 -21.54 10.65 8.95
CA LEU A 296 -22.81 10.73 9.68
C LEU A 296 -23.63 11.98 9.33
N THR A 297 -23.08 12.89 8.52
CA THR A 297 -23.74 14.15 8.14
C THR A 297 -24.16 14.17 6.67
N LEU A 298 -23.49 13.39 5.83
CA LEU A 298 -23.71 13.35 4.38
C LEU A 298 -23.89 11.89 3.94
N PRO A 299 -24.70 11.62 2.89
CA PRO A 299 -24.95 10.28 2.37
C PRO A 299 -23.81 9.88 1.43
N ASP A 300 -22.60 10.04 1.92
CA ASP A 300 -21.36 9.70 1.23
C ASP A 300 -20.84 8.36 1.78
N LEU A 301 -20.20 7.59 0.91
CA LEU A 301 -19.51 6.34 1.24
C LEU A 301 -18.03 6.39 0.83
N SER A 302 -17.51 7.56 0.46
CA SER A 302 -16.10 7.77 0.13
C SER A 302 -15.18 7.31 1.26
N GLY A 303 -14.03 6.76 0.88
CA GLY A 303 -12.99 6.34 1.82
C GLY A 303 -11.96 7.44 2.00
N SER A 304 -11.37 7.54 3.19
CA SER A 304 -10.25 8.46 3.44
C SER A 304 -8.97 8.11 2.65
N TRP A 305 -9.00 7.10 1.80
CA TRP A 305 -7.89 6.57 1.00
C TRP A 305 -8.09 6.70 -0.51
N GLU A 306 -9.20 7.30 -0.93
CA GLU A 306 -9.53 7.65 -2.31
C GLU A 306 -9.05 9.07 -2.61
#